data_AF-A0A3N5SJR0-F1
#
_entry.id   AF-A0A3N5SJR0-F1
#
_cell.length_a   1.000
_cell.length_b   1.000
_cell.length_c   1.000
_cell.angle_alpha   90.00
_cell.angle_beta   90.00
_cell.angle_gamma   90.00
#
_symmetry.space_group_name_H-M   'P 1'
#
loop_
_entity.id
_entity.type
_entity.pdbx_description
1 polymer ?
#
loop_
_entity_poly.entity_id
_entity_poly.type
_entity_poly.pdbx_seq_one_letter_code
_entity_poly.pdbx_strand_id
1 'polypeptide(L)'
;MMRKIGAFLSHNQKFVPLASTAALAFVAYGIGMVLYPGMRDPQVFLNIFRSNTSILISAVGMTFVIISGGIDLSVAGVWALTSVAAAALLRAGWNPWVVIPLMLLMGMALGAAMGSFITYLKVQPFIATLAGLWFARGMCFFISDDAIAIDNWAWRLLGQTRILIPGLAELAWWQGTNPPFITISVVVAFLVFIVAIYMAHYTRFGRTIYAIGGYNGANEQSARLMGLPVDRTKVLIYTFNGFCSALAGITLSLFVMSGHGFYAQGWELEVIAAVVIGGTMLTGGEGYVFGTLFGVLVLGITQVLIQFNGELSSWWSRIVTGGLTFIFIGIQSILLARKARRKQAKETKIPGAVLRRRMLVGGSAFVAVILVAILTANLVPGTDQPVGAERSAGCELQPYRQEQAASLKEDGAVVVYERNGGPGCIDELYAVYPDGRIIGDNGTSKAEKQVTPEEVDTLLAGISNYGWFTDEMYDTWHTPCGVCYGYYLTVVHDGQEKTVKGVDGGTDAPADYWQVISVVKGIIPAFPATAQ
;
A
#
# COMPACT_ATOMS: atom_id res chain seq x y z
N MET A 1 -33.43 -3.04 21.84
CA MET A 1 -32.43 -2.72 20.79
C MET A 1 -31.99 -3.94 19.98
N MET A 2 -31.44 -5.00 20.61
CA MET A 2 -30.93 -6.21 19.92
C MET A 2 -31.96 -6.95 19.05
N ARG A 3 -33.25 -6.96 19.44
CA ARG A 3 -34.33 -7.60 18.64
C ARG A 3 -34.67 -6.83 17.35
N LYS A 4 -34.53 -5.49 17.37
CA LYS A 4 -34.69 -4.63 16.18
C LYS A 4 -33.48 -4.74 15.25
N ILE A 5 -32.27 -4.77 15.82
CA ILE A 5 -31.02 -5.02 15.06
C ILE A 5 -31.07 -6.39 14.38
N GLY A 6 -31.50 -7.44 15.09
CA GLY A 6 -31.66 -8.78 14.52
C GLY A 6 -32.71 -8.85 13.40
N ALA A 7 -33.83 -8.12 13.52
CA ALA A 7 -34.85 -8.04 12.47
C ALA A 7 -34.33 -7.30 11.23
N PHE A 8 -33.63 -6.17 11.41
CA PHE A 8 -33.01 -5.40 10.33
C PHE A 8 -31.92 -6.20 9.60
N LEU A 9 -31.02 -6.87 10.33
CA LEU A 9 -30.00 -7.76 9.75
C LEU A 9 -30.61 -8.95 9.01
N SER A 10 -31.75 -9.47 9.48
CA SER A 10 -32.44 -10.57 8.80
C SER A 10 -33.14 -10.15 7.50
N HIS A 11 -33.53 -8.87 7.38
CA HIS A 11 -34.14 -8.31 6.17
C HIS A 11 -33.08 -7.87 5.14
N ASN A 12 -31.92 -7.41 5.62
CA ASN A 12 -30.82 -6.90 4.79
C ASN A 12 -29.61 -7.83 4.72
N GLN A 13 -29.83 -9.15 4.67
CA GLN A 13 -28.73 -10.15 4.66
C GLN A 13 -27.70 -9.93 3.55
N LYS A 14 -28.08 -9.31 2.44
CA LYS A 14 -27.20 -8.97 1.32
C LYS A 14 -26.18 -7.87 1.66
N PHE A 15 -26.49 -6.98 2.60
CA PHE A 15 -25.63 -5.88 3.01
C PHE A 15 -24.81 -6.19 4.28
N VAL A 16 -25.00 -7.37 4.88
CA VAL A 16 -24.29 -7.75 6.11
C VAL A 16 -22.77 -7.79 5.91
N PRO A 17 -22.22 -8.41 4.84
CA PRO A 17 -20.78 -8.38 4.60
C PRO A 17 -20.25 -6.94 4.46
N LEU A 18 -20.95 -6.11 3.67
CA LEU A 18 -20.61 -4.71 3.45
C LEU A 18 -20.62 -3.87 4.74
N ALA A 19 -21.67 -4.01 5.55
CA ALA A 19 -21.78 -3.29 6.81
C ALA A 19 -20.72 -3.76 7.82
N SER A 20 -20.38 -5.06 7.80
CA SER A 20 -19.36 -5.61 8.69
C SER A 20 -17.96 -5.09 8.35
N THR A 21 -17.65 -4.91 7.06
CA THR A 21 -16.34 -4.45 6.59
C THR A 21 -16.19 -2.95 6.76
N ALA A 22 -17.25 -2.18 6.52
CA ALA A 22 -17.31 -0.77 6.88
C ALA A 22 -17.12 -0.57 8.39
N ALA A 23 -17.85 -1.30 9.22
CA ALA A 23 -17.71 -1.24 10.68
C ALA A 23 -16.29 -1.61 11.12
N LEU A 24 -15.70 -2.64 10.52
CA LEU A 24 -14.31 -3.04 10.79
C LEU A 24 -13.33 -1.91 10.50
N ALA A 25 -13.43 -1.28 9.33
CA ALA A 25 -12.54 -0.19 8.93
C ALA A 25 -12.65 1.00 9.89
N PHE A 26 -13.86 1.48 10.17
CA PHE A 26 -14.05 2.63 11.06
C PHE A 26 -13.66 2.34 12.51
N VAL A 27 -13.90 1.13 13.01
CA VAL A 27 -13.49 0.75 14.36
C VAL A 27 -11.97 0.61 14.45
N ALA A 28 -11.31 -0.01 13.47
CA ALA A 28 -9.86 -0.11 13.44
C ALA A 28 -9.20 1.27 13.37
N TYR A 29 -9.73 2.18 12.54
CA TYR A 29 -9.23 3.54 12.47
C TYR A 29 -9.50 4.33 13.76
N GLY A 30 -10.67 4.17 14.38
CA GLY A 30 -11.00 4.78 15.67
C GLY A 30 -10.11 4.30 16.82
N ILE A 31 -9.77 3.00 16.86
CA ILE A 31 -8.77 2.47 17.79
C ILE A 31 -7.41 3.10 17.51
N GLY A 32 -7.01 3.20 16.23
CA GLY A 32 -5.79 3.89 15.81
C GLY A 32 -5.71 5.34 16.29
N MET A 33 -6.80 6.11 16.20
CA MET A 33 -6.86 7.49 16.72
C MET A 33 -6.70 7.60 18.25
N VAL A 34 -7.08 6.56 18.98
CA VAL A 34 -6.91 6.50 20.44
C VAL A 34 -5.47 6.15 20.80
N LEU A 35 -4.90 5.15 20.11
CA LEU A 35 -3.54 4.66 20.36
C LEU A 35 -2.46 5.62 19.86
N TYR A 36 -2.68 6.25 18.70
CA TYR A 36 -1.69 7.09 18.00
C TYR A 36 -2.26 8.50 17.79
N PRO A 37 -1.82 9.50 18.59
CA PRO A 37 -2.32 10.87 18.47
C PRO A 37 -2.15 11.47 17.06
N GLY A 38 -1.09 11.10 16.34
CA GLY A 38 -0.85 11.54 14.96
C GLY A 38 -1.92 11.10 13.96
N MET A 39 -2.62 9.99 14.22
CA MET A 39 -3.70 9.51 13.34
C MET A 39 -4.96 10.38 13.39
N ARG A 40 -5.05 11.33 14.33
CA ARG A 40 -6.17 12.28 14.44
C ARG A 40 -6.11 13.39 13.38
N ASP A 41 -4.95 13.58 12.76
CA ASP A 41 -4.80 14.54 11.65
C ASP A 41 -5.68 14.08 10.46
N PRO A 42 -6.63 14.91 9.98
CA PRO A 42 -7.45 14.60 8.82
C PRO A 42 -6.63 14.25 7.56
N GLN A 43 -5.43 14.80 7.41
CA GLN A 43 -4.54 14.49 6.29
C GLN A 43 -4.07 13.03 6.33
N VAL A 44 -3.90 12.42 7.52
CA VAL A 44 -3.54 11.00 7.63
C VAL A 44 -4.64 10.11 7.04
N PHE A 45 -5.90 10.43 7.29
CA PHE A 45 -7.02 9.71 6.68
C PHE A 45 -7.03 9.85 5.15
N LEU A 46 -6.83 11.07 4.64
CA LEU A 46 -6.79 11.32 3.20
C LEU A 46 -5.58 10.66 2.53
N ASN A 47 -4.45 10.57 3.24
CA ASN A 47 -3.26 9.89 2.78
C ASN A 47 -3.52 8.39 2.55
N ILE A 48 -4.46 7.76 3.25
CA ILE A 48 -4.87 6.37 2.99
C ILE A 48 -5.34 6.22 1.54
N PHE A 49 -6.20 7.12 1.06
CA PHE A 49 -6.67 7.10 -0.32
C PHE A 49 -5.56 7.45 -1.30
N ARG A 50 -4.71 8.42 -0.97
CA ARG A 50 -3.58 8.83 -1.81
C ARG A 50 -2.58 7.69 -2.02
N SER A 51 -2.20 6.96 -0.98
CA SER A 51 -1.26 5.83 -1.06
C SER A 51 -1.88 4.57 -1.67
N ASN A 52 -3.20 4.37 -1.52
CA ASN A 52 -3.91 3.19 -2.03
C ASN A 52 -4.70 3.45 -3.33
N THR A 53 -4.46 4.58 -4.00
CA THR A 53 -5.20 4.98 -5.22
C THR A 53 -5.15 3.92 -6.31
N SER A 54 -3.95 3.43 -6.64
CA SER A 54 -3.78 2.46 -7.71
C SER A 54 -4.36 1.09 -7.36
N ILE A 55 -4.31 0.70 -6.08
CA ILE A 55 -4.97 -0.52 -5.58
C ILE A 55 -6.48 -0.39 -5.73
N LEU A 56 -7.07 0.76 -5.38
CA LEU A 56 -8.52 0.99 -5.52
C LEU A 56 -8.99 0.86 -6.97
N ILE A 57 -8.28 1.49 -7.92
CA ILE A 57 -8.62 1.42 -9.35
C ILE A 57 -8.55 -0.03 -9.84
N SER A 58 -7.46 -0.74 -9.54
CA SER A 58 -7.29 -2.15 -9.94
C SER A 58 -8.35 -3.05 -9.28
N ALA A 59 -8.63 -2.85 -8.00
CA ALA A 59 -9.63 -3.60 -7.25
C ALA A 59 -11.05 -3.41 -7.82
N VAL A 60 -11.39 -2.23 -8.33
CA VAL A 60 -12.66 -2.01 -9.02
C VAL A 60 -12.79 -2.90 -10.27
N GLY A 61 -11.75 -2.97 -11.10
CA GLY A 61 -11.71 -3.88 -12.25
C GLY A 61 -11.83 -5.35 -11.83
N MET A 62 -11.02 -5.73 -10.84
CA MET A 62 -10.97 -7.09 -10.31
C MET A 62 -12.30 -7.53 -9.67
N THR A 63 -13.08 -6.58 -9.15
CA THR A 63 -14.43 -6.84 -8.63
C THR A 63 -15.35 -7.44 -9.70
N PHE A 64 -15.33 -6.90 -10.93
CA PHE A 64 -16.14 -7.47 -12.02
C PHE A 64 -15.64 -8.85 -12.45
N VAL A 65 -14.33 -9.06 -12.46
CA VAL A 65 -13.72 -10.37 -12.75
C VAL A 65 -14.19 -11.40 -11.74
N ILE A 66 -14.09 -11.11 -10.44
CA ILE A 66 -14.48 -12.04 -9.37
C ILE A 66 -16.00 -12.29 -9.38
N ILE A 67 -16.83 -11.26 -9.57
CA ILE A 67 -18.29 -11.45 -9.65
C ILE A 67 -18.65 -12.37 -10.82
N SER A 68 -17.94 -12.29 -11.95
CA SER A 68 -18.15 -13.20 -13.09
C SER A 68 -17.71 -14.65 -12.84
N GLY A 69 -17.00 -14.92 -11.73
CA GLY A 69 -16.45 -16.23 -11.37
C GLY A 69 -15.02 -16.47 -11.90
N GLY A 70 -14.33 -15.42 -12.36
CA GLY A 70 -12.94 -15.47 -12.81
C GLY A 70 -11.95 -14.98 -11.76
N ILE A 71 -10.67 -15.23 -12.01
CA ILE A 71 -9.54 -14.63 -11.29
C ILE A 71 -8.57 -14.09 -12.33
N ASP A 72 -8.10 -12.85 -12.14
CA ASP A 72 -7.10 -12.22 -13.00
C ASP A 72 -5.84 -11.87 -12.21
N LEU A 73 -4.77 -12.63 -12.45
CA LEU A 73 -3.47 -12.42 -11.83
C LEU A 73 -2.59 -11.44 -12.64
N SER A 74 -2.97 -11.10 -13.87
CA SER A 74 -2.17 -10.27 -14.77
C SER A 74 -2.12 -8.79 -14.35
N VAL A 75 -3.03 -8.36 -13.47
CA VAL A 75 -3.22 -6.97 -13.06
C VAL A 75 -1.92 -6.29 -12.63
N ALA A 76 -1.08 -6.97 -11.85
CA ALA A 76 0.20 -6.43 -11.40
C ALA A 76 1.25 -6.33 -12.53
N GLY A 77 1.22 -7.27 -13.49
CA GLY A 77 2.10 -7.24 -14.65
C GLY A 77 1.74 -6.10 -15.61
N VAL A 78 0.45 -5.92 -15.91
CA VAL A 78 -0.04 -4.83 -16.74
C VAL A 78 0.23 -3.47 -16.07
N TRP A 79 0.05 -3.40 -14.76
CA TRP A 79 0.43 -2.25 -13.95
C TRP A 79 1.91 -1.89 -14.13
N ALA A 80 2.83 -2.84 -13.89
CA ALA A 80 4.27 -2.61 -14.05
C ALA A 80 4.61 -2.19 -15.50
N LEU A 81 4.08 -2.92 -16.49
CA LEU A 81 4.35 -2.68 -17.91
C LEU A 81 3.91 -1.28 -18.34
N THR A 82 2.72 -0.85 -17.94
CA THR A 82 2.21 0.49 -18.28
C THR A 82 2.97 1.59 -17.58
N SER A 83 3.52 1.35 -16.38
CA SER A 83 4.39 2.31 -15.70
C SER A 83 5.74 2.49 -16.41
N VAL A 84 6.42 1.40 -16.78
CA VAL A 84 7.73 1.43 -17.48
C VAL A 84 7.57 1.94 -18.91
N ALA A 85 6.56 1.46 -19.64
CA ALA A 85 6.31 1.91 -21.01
C ALA A 85 5.96 3.40 -21.07
N ALA A 86 5.16 3.91 -20.11
CA ALA A 86 4.91 5.34 -19.99
C ALA A 86 6.22 6.11 -19.76
N ALA A 87 7.06 5.65 -18.83
CA ALA A 87 8.34 6.29 -18.52
C ALA A 87 9.28 6.31 -19.73
N ALA A 88 9.39 5.18 -20.45
CA ALA A 88 10.23 5.06 -21.64
C ALA A 88 9.77 6.00 -22.77
N LEU A 89 8.46 6.08 -23.04
CA LEU A 89 7.93 6.97 -24.07
C LEU A 89 8.12 8.45 -23.72
N LEU A 90 7.90 8.82 -22.46
CA LEU A 90 8.13 10.18 -21.98
C LEU A 90 9.61 10.57 -22.08
N ARG A 91 10.52 9.65 -21.72
CA ARG A 91 11.97 9.83 -21.90
C ARG A 91 12.35 9.97 -23.37
N ALA A 92 11.68 9.26 -24.25
CA ALA A 92 11.82 9.41 -25.71
C ALA A 92 11.20 10.70 -26.27
N GLY A 93 10.65 11.58 -25.41
CA GLY A 93 10.11 12.88 -25.81
C GLY A 93 8.67 12.85 -26.34
N TRP A 94 7.94 11.75 -26.16
CA TRP A 94 6.54 11.67 -26.60
C TRP A 94 5.65 12.61 -25.79
N ASN A 95 4.61 13.13 -26.45
CA ASN A 95 3.64 14.00 -25.79
C ASN A 95 2.86 13.23 -24.69
N PRO A 96 2.84 13.71 -23.43
CA PRO A 96 2.15 13.06 -22.31
C PRO A 96 0.67 12.74 -22.58
N TRP A 97 -0.02 13.64 -23.29
CA TRP A 97 -1.44 13.49 -23.63
C TRP A 97 -1.70 12.36 -24.63
N VAL A 98 -0.67 11.92 -25.37
CA VAL A 98 -0.72 10.75 -26.26
C VAL A 98 -0.31 9.48 -25.50
N VAL A 99 0.64 9.59 -24.57
CA VAL A 99 1.11 8.45 -23.77
C VAL A 99 -0.02 7.87 -22.91
N ILE A 100 -0.82 8.72 -22.24
CA ILE A 100 -1.94 8.26 -21.39
C ILE A 100 -2.93 7.35 -22.17
N PRO A 101 -3.56 7.79 -23.27
CA PRO A 101 -4.49 6.95 -24.01
C PRO A 101 -3.79 5.72 -24.62
N LEU A 102 -2.53 5.82 -25.03
CA LEU A 102 -1.78 4.68 -25.54
C LEU A 102 -1.60 3.58 -24.49
N MET A 103 -1.25 3.95 -23.25
CA MET A 103 -1.12 3.00 -22.14
C MET A 103 -2.46 2.37 -21.77
N LEU A 104 -3.55 3.15 -21.78
CA LEU A 104 -4.90 2.63 -21.55
C LEU A 104 -5.32 1.65 -22.66
N LEU A 105 -5.02 1.96 -23.92
CA LEU A 105 -5.26 1.06 -25.05
C LEU A 105 -4.44 -0.22 -24.94
N MET A 106 -3.17 -0.13 -24.52
CA MET A 106 -2.32 -1.30 -24.28
C MET A 106 -2.91 -2.22 -23.20
N GLY A 107 -3.35 -1.66 -22.06
CA GLY A 107 -4.01 -2.44 -21.01
C GLY A 107 -5.31 -3.09 -21.49
N MET A 108 -6.15 -2.34 -22.20
CA MET A 108 -7.38 -2.87 -22.79
C MET A 108 -7.10 -3.99 -23.80
N ALA A 109 -6.08 -3.84 -24.64
CA ALA A 109 -5.70 -4.84 -25.64
C ALA A 109 -5.21 -6.13 -24.98
N LEU A 110 -4.35 -6.03 -23.96
CA LEU A 110 -3.88 -7.19 -23.19
C LEU A 110 -5.03 -7.88 -22.45
N GLY A 111 -5.91 -7.11 -21.80
CA GLY A 111 -7.10 -7.64 -21.14
C GLY A 111 -8.08 -8.30 -22.12
N ALA A 112 -8.30 -7.70 -23.29
CA ALA A 112 -9.14 -8.26 -24.35
C ALA A 112 -8.55 -9.54 -24.93
N ALA A 113 -7.23 -9.60 -25.11
CA ALA A 113 -6.53 -10.81 -25.54
C ALA A 113 -6.74 -11.93 -24.52
N MET A 114 -6.41 -11.71 -23.24
CA MET A 114 -6.60 -12.71 -22.19
C MET A 114 -8.06 -13.14 -22.07
N GLY A 115 -9.00 -12.19 -22.08
CA GLY A 115 -10.44 -12.46 -22.08
C GLY A 115 -10.91 -13.30 -23.27
N SER A 116 -10.30 -13.11 -24.44
CA SER A 116 -10.58 -13.89 -25.66
C SER A 116 -10.07 -15.33 -25.54
N PHE A 117 -8.86 -15.53 -25.01
CA PHE A 117 -8.33 -16.87 -24.72
C PHE A 117 -9.23 -17.62 -23.72
N ILE A 118 -9.65 -16.93 -22.65
CA ILE A 118 -10.53 -17.50 -21.63
C ILE A 118 -11.89 -17.89 -22.23
N THR A 119 -12.46 -17.03 -23.08
CA THR A 119 -13.82 -17.20 -23.60
C THR A 119 -13.88 -18.20 -24.75
N TYR A 120 -13.03 -18.04 -25.76
CA TYR A 120 -13.12 -18.81 -27.01
C TYR A 120 -12.30 -20.10 -26.97
N LEU A 121 -11.11 -20.06 -26.37
CA LEU A 121 -10.26 -21.25 -26.21
C LEU A 121 -10.59 -22.04 -24.94
N LYS A 122 -11.53 -21.54 -24.13
CA LYS A 122 -12.01 -22.19 -22.89
C LYS A 122 -10.88 -22.50 -21.90
N VAL A 123 -9.82 -21.68 -21.92
CA VAL A 123 -8.70 -21.79 -20.97
C VAL A 123 -9.19 -21.32 -19.59
N GLN A 124 -8.71 -21.96 -18.52
CA GLN A 124 -9.03 -21.54 -17.16
C GLN A 124 -8.49 -20.11 -16.90
N PRO A 125 -9.30 -19.19 -16.33
CA PRO A 125 -8.92 -17.79 -16.13
C PRO A 125 -7.57 -17.55 -15.48
N PHE A 126 -7.26 -18.27 -14.39
CA PHE A 126 -6.02 -18.06 -13.65
C PHE A 126 -4.79 -18.46 -14.48
N ILE A 127 -4.89 -19.46 -15.36
CA ILE A 127 -3.76 -19.91 -16.20
C ILE A 127 -3.46 -18.86 -17.27
N ALA A 128 -4.50 -18.40 -17.97
CA ALA A 128 -4.35 -17.38 -19.01
C ALA A 128 -3.79 -16.07 -18.44
N THR A 129 -4.25 -15.68 -17.26
CA THR A 129 -3.82 -14.43 -16.62
C THR A 129 -2.49 -14.56 -15.90
N LEU A 130 -2.11 -15.74 -15.41
CA LEU A 130 -0.74 -16.00 -14.93
C LEU A 130 0.27 -15.94 -16.08
N ALA A 131 -0.04 -16.53 -17.23
CA ALA A 131 0.80 -16.38 -18.42
C ALA A 131 0.89 -14.91 -18.86
N GLY A 132 -0.23 -14.19 -18.81
CA GLY A 132 -0.30 -12.76 -19.06
C GLY A 132 0.55 -11.92 -18.10
N LEU A 133 0.57 -12.28 -16.81
CA LEU A 133 1.41 -11.66 -15.79
C LEU A 133 2.89 -11.78 -16.15
N TRP A 134 3.35 -13.00 -16.45
CA TRP A 134 4.74 -13.24 -16.83
C TRP A 134 5.14 -12.57 -18.13
N PHE A 135 4.25 -12.60 -19.13
CA PHE A 135 4.46 -11.89 -20.38
C PHE A 135 4.60 -10.37 -20.14
N ALA A 136 3.64 -9.76 -19.46
CA ALA A 136 3.67 -8.31 -19.20
C ALA A 136 4.90 -7.91 -18.37
N ARG A 137 5.23 -8.69 -17.33
CA ARG A 137 6.43 -8.48 -16.50
C ARG A 137 7.72 -8.64 -17.31
N GLY A 138 7.83 -9.68 -18.14
CA GLY A 138 8.99 -9.90 -19.00
C GLY A 138 9.18 -8.78 -20.01
N MET A 139 8.08 -8.26 -20.57
CA MET A 139 8.11 -7.10 -21.46
C MET A 139 8.63 -5.83 -20.77
N CYS A 140 8.48 -5.67 -19.45
CA CYS A 140 9.09 -4.56 -18.72
C CYS A 140 10.62 -4.57 -18.87
N PHE A 141 11.25 -5.73 -18.64
CA PHE A 141 12.70 -5.89 -18.72
C PHE A 141 13.22 -5.92 -20.17
N PHE A 142 12.34 -6.18 -21.14
CA PHE A 142 12.66 -5.93 -22.55
C PHE A 142 12.73 -4.43 -22.87
N ILE A 143 11.96 -3.58 -22.16
CA ILE A 143 11.99 -2.12 -22.34
C ILE A 143 13.17 -1.50 -21.60
N SER A 144 13.38 -1.88 -20.33
CA SER A 144 14.47 -1.37 -19.50
C SER A 144 14.72 -2.29 -18.30
N ASP A 145 15.99 -2.63 -18.07
CA ASP A 145 16.43 -3.35 -16.88
C ASP A 145 16.47 -2.44 -15.63
N ASP A 146 16.72 -1.15 -15.83
CA ASP A 146 16.80 -0.15 -14.78
C ASP A 146 15.52 0.68 -14.63
N ALA A 147 15.38 1.34 -13.48
CA ALA A 147 14.31 2.30 -13.23
C ALA A 147 14.47 3.54 -14.11
N ILE A 148 13.39 3.91 -14.81
CA ILE A 148 13.34 5.12 -15.63
C ILE A 148 12.67 6.22 -14.81
N ALA A 149 13.42 7.27 -14.45
CA ALA A 149 12.86 8.47 -13.86
C ALA A 149 11.99 9.23 -14.88
N ILE A 150 10.86 9.78 -14.41
CA ILE A 150 9.94 10.59 -15.23
C ILE A 150 10.10 12.05 -14.83
N ASP A 151 10.90 12.78 -15.59
CA ASP A 151 10.89 14.24 -15.53
C ASP A 151 10.03 14.81 -16.66
N ASN A 152 8.75 14.99 -16.39
CA ASN A 152 7.84 15.62 -17.32
C ASN A 152 6.84 16.54 -16.61
N TRP A 153 6.63 17.73 -17.18
CA TRP A 153 5.74 18.75 -16.62
C TRP A 153 4.31 18.23 -16.39
N ALA A 154 3.78 17.41 -17.30
CA ALA A 154 2.41 16.89 -17.19
C ALA A 154 2.30 15.83 -16.08
N TRP A 155 3.32 14.97 -15.91
CA TRP A 155 3.36 13.99 -14.82
C TRP A 155 3.51 14.68 -13.46
N ARG A 156 4.34 15.73 -13.37
CA ARG A 156 4.43 16.58 -12.16
C ARG A 156 3.10 17.28 -11.87
N LEU A 157 2.47 17.88 -12.88
CA LEU A 157 1.16 18.52 -12.74
C LEU A 157 0.10 17.52 -12.24
N LEU A 158 -0.02 16.36 -12.88
CA LEU A 158 -1.03 15.37 -12.50
C LEU A 158 -0.73 14.69 -11.15
N GLY A 159 0.54 14.47 -10.82
CA GLY A 159 0.96 13.79 -9.58
C GLY A 159 1.01 14.68 -8.34
N GLN A 160 1.42 15.94 -8.51
CA GLN A 160 1.73 16.85 -7.40
C GLN A 160 0.65 17.93 -7.16
N THR A 161 -0.32 18.11 -8.07
CA THR A 161 -1.41 19.07 -7.84
C THR A 161 -2.23 18.67 -6.62
N ARG A 162 -2.29 19.59 -5.65
CA ARG A 162 -3.04 19.46 -4.41
C ARG A 162 -4.40 20.14 -4.58
N ILE A 163 -5.46 19.36 -4.53
CA ILE A 163 -6.83 19.84 -4.53
C ILE A 163 -7.28 19.96 -3.08
N LEU A 164 -7.56 21.19 -2.65
CA LEU A 164 -8.08 21.46 -1.31
C LEU A 164 -9.57 21.09 -1.27
N ILE A 165 -10.01 20.48 -0.16
CA ILE A 165 -11.42 20.11 0.01
C ILE A 165 -12.20 21.35 0.50
N PRO A 166 -13.22 21.81 -0.25
CA PRO A 166 -14.08 22.91 0.20
C PRO A 166 -14.72 22.62 1.56
N GLY A 167 -14.75 23.60 2.46
CA GLY A 167 -15.25 23.47 3.83
C GLY A 167 -14.21 22.97 4.85
N LEU A 168 -13.41 21.95 4.54
CA LEU A 168 -12.32 21.50 5.42
C LEU A 168 -11.12 22.46 5.37
N ALA A 169 -10.86 23.05 4.22
CA ALA A 169 -9.83 24.08 4.07
C ALA A 169 -10.15 25.29 4.96
N GLU A 170 -11.36 25.82 4.89
CA GLU A 170 -11.83 26.98 5.68
C GLU A 170 -11.72 26.74 7.19
N LEU A 171 -12.08 25.54 7.64
CA LEU A 171 -11.91 25.11 9.04
C LEU A 171 -10.43 25.04 9.45
N ALA A 172 -9.55 24.52 8.59
CA ALA A 172 -8.12 24.46 8.86
C ALA A 172 -7.49 25.86 8.92
N TRP A 173 -7.85 26.75 7.99
CA TRP A 173 -7.43 28.16 8.02
C TRP A 173 -7.88 28.87 9.30
N TRP A 174 -9.10 28.59 9.79
CA TRP A 174 -9.60 29.14 11.05
C TRP A 174 -8.89 28.56 12.29
N GLN A 175 -8.42 27.31 12.22
CA GLN A 175 -7.67 26.63 13.29
C GLN A 175 -6.15 26.86 13.22
N GLY A 176 -5.65 27.58 12.22
CA GLY A 176 -4.21 27.79 12.00
C GLY A 176 -3.45 26.53 11.58
N THR A 177 -4.15 25.50 11.09
CA THR A 177 -3.57 24.24 10.63
C THR A 177 -3.50 24.19 9.09
N ASN A 178 -2.59 23.37 8.55
CA ASN A 178 -2.49 23.21 7.11
C ASN A 178 -3.78 22.59 6.55
N PRO A 179 -4.34 23.13 5.46
CA PRO A 179 -5.57 22.60 4.90
C PRO A 179 -5.35 21.20 4.33
N PRO A 180 -6.22 20.24 4.66
CA PRO A 180 -6.12 18.89 4.13
C PRO A 180 -6.36 18.89 2.61
N PHE A 181 -5.60 18.06 1.90
CA PHE A 181 -5.61 18.02 0.44
C PHE A 181 -5.69 16.60 -0.11
N ILE A 182 -6.23 16.50 -1.32
CA ILE A 182 -6.32 15.29 -2.13
C ILE A 182 -5.57 15.50 -3.45
N THR A 183 -5.00 14.45 -4.03
CA THR A 183 -4.34 14.52 -5.35
C THR A 183 -5.30 14.16 -6.48
N ILE A 184 -4.98 14.58 -7.70
CA ILE A 184 -5.79 14.27 -8.90
C ILE A 184 -5.98 12.75 -9.06
N SER A 185 -4.97 11.94 -8.74
CA SER A 185 -5.05 10.48 -8.82
C SER A 185 -6.20 9.89 -7.99
N VAL A 186 -6.45 10.44 -6.80
CA VAL A 186 -7.57 10.00 -5.94
C VAL A 186 -8.92 10.37 -6.59
N VAL A 187 -9.03 11.57 -7.16
CA VAL A 187 -10.23 12.01 -7.88
C VAL A 187 -10.53 11.07 -9.05
N VAL A 188 -9.51 10.71 -9.82
CA VAL A 188 -9.62 9.73 -10.91
C VAL A 188 -10.09 8.37 -10.38
N ALA A 189 -9.54 7.90 -9.25
CA ALA A 189 -9.97 6.64 -8.65
C ALA A 189 -11.45 6.66 -8.22
N PHE A 190 -11.91 7.73 -7.59
CA PHE A 190 -13.33 7.88 -7.23
C PHE A 190 -14.23 8.03 -8.46
N LEU A 191 -13.77 8.68 -9.52
CA LEU A 191 -14.50 8.75 -10.79
C LEU A 191 -14.69 7.36 -11.39
N VAL A 192 -13.62 6.57 -11.48
CA VAL A 192 -13.69 5.16 -11.95
C VAL A 192 -14.59 4.33 -11.06
N PHE A 193 -14.52 4.51 -9.75
CA PHE A 193 -15.38 3.83 -8.78
C PHE A 193 -16.87 4.17 -8.97
N ILE A 194 -17.21 5.45 -9.17
CA ILE A 194 -18.59 5.89 -9.43
C ILE A 194 -19.09 5.32 -10.77
N VAL A 195 -18.27 5.40 -11.82
CA VAL A 195 -18.58 4.80 -13.14
C VAL A 195 -18.80 3.29 -12.99
N ALA A 196 -17.98 2.59 -12.22
CA ALA A 196 -18.14 1.17 -11.96
C ALA A 196 -19.43 0.84 -11.18
N ILE A 197 -19.81 1.64 -10.18
CA ILE A 197 -21.10 1.49 -9.50
C ILE A 197 -22.25 1.64 -10.50
N TYR A 198 -22.18 2.65 -11.35
CA TYR A 198 -23.17 2.89 -12.40
C TYR A 198 -23.25 1.70 -13.35
N MET A 199 -22.10 1.22 -13.85
CA MET A 199 -22.00 0.04 -14.71
C MET A 199 -22.58 -1.21 -14.05
N ALA A 200 -22.26 -1.46 -12.78
CA ALA A 200 -22.72 -2.64 -12.05
C ALA A 200 -24.24 -2.68 -11.85
N HIS A 201 -24.88 -1.56 -11.50
CA HIS A 201 -26.28 -1.53 -11.08
C HIS A 201 -27.25 -1.11 -12.19
N TYR A 202 -26.84 -0.20 -13.08
CA TYR A 202 -27.75 0.46 -14.00
C TYR A 202 -27.64 -0.02 -15.46
N THR A 203 -26.59 -0.77 -15.81
CA THR A 203 -26.38 -1.22 -17.20
C THR A 203 -26.74 -2.69 -17.44
N ARG A 204 -26.97 -3.04 -18.72
CA ARG A 204 -27.14 -4.45 -19.14
C ARG A 204 -25.87 -5.27 -18.91
N PHE A 205 -24.70 -4.64 -19.03
CA PHE A 205 -23.41 -5.26 -18.76
C PHE A 205 -23.36 -5.78 -17.31
N GLY A 206 -23.57 -4.92 -16.32
CA GLY A 206 -23.59 -5.31 -14.91
C GLY A 206 -24.57 -6.45 -14.60
N ARG A 207 -25.83 -6.34 -15.02
CA ARG A 207 -26.84 -7.41 -14.84
C ARG A 207 -26.40 -8.75 -15.46
N THR A 208 -25.72 -8.71 -16.60
CA THR A 208 -25.21 -9.92 -17.27
C THR A 208 -24.05 -10.53 -16.48
N ILE A 209 -23.15 -9.72 -15.92
CA ILE A 209 -22.04 -10.22 -15.07
C ILE A 209 -22.57 -10.98 -13.86
N TYR A 210 -23.54 -10.42 -13.13
CA TYR A 210 -24.15 -11.10 -11.98
C TYR A 210 -24.91 -12.36 -12.38
N ALA A 211 -25.50 -12.41 -13.59
CA ALA A 211 -26.19 -13.58 -14.10
C ALA A 211 -25.24 -14.71 -14.55
N ILE A 212 -24.06 -14.35 -15.08
CA ILE A 212 -22.99 -15.31 -15.41
C ILE A 212 -22.40 -15.89 -14.13
N GLY A 213 -22.18 -15.04 -13.12
CA GLY A 213 -21.60 -15.41 -11.85
C GLY A 213 -22.40 -16.47 -11.08
N GLY A 214 -21.70 -17.48 -10.56
CA GLY A 214 -22.29 -18.55 -9.78
C GLY A 214 -21.37 -19.78 -9.65
N TYR A 215 -21.74 -20.67 -8.73
CA TYR A 215 -20.93 -21.82 -8.34
C TYR A 215 -20.43 -22.63 -9.56
N ASN A 216 -19.12 -22.66 -9.76
CA ASN A 216 -18.43 -23.41 -10.82
C ASN A 216 -18.99 -23.19 -12.25
N GLY A 217 -19.46 -21.98 -12.57
CA GLY A 217 -20.00 -21.68 -13.92
C GLY A 217 -21.35 -22.35 -14.23
N ALA A 218 -22.03 -22.96 -13.25
CA ALA A 218 -23.33 -23.59 -13.46
C ALA A 218 -24.39 -22.58 -13.97
N ASN A 219 -24.28 -21.32 -13.56
CA ASN A 219 -25.17 -20.26 -14.01
C ASN A 219 -24.84 -19.75 -15.41
N GLU A 220 -23.65 -20.01 -15.94
CA GLU A 220 -23.23 -19.58 -17.26
C GLU A 220 -24.09 -20.21 -18.37
N GLN A 221 -24.35 -21.52 -18.27
CA GLN A 221 -25.23 -22.22 -19.20
C GLN A 221 -26.66 -21.69 -19.13
N SER A 222 -27.15 -21.42 -17.92
CA SER A 222 -28.47 -20.83 -17.70
C SER A 222 -28.58 -19.43 -18.31
N ALA A 223 -27.55 -18.60 -18.14
CA ALA A 223 -27.49 -17.26 -18.74
C ALA A 223 -27.47 -17.32 -20.27
N ARG A 224 -26.75 -18.29 -20.87
CA ARG A 224 -26.78 -18.51 -22.33
C ARG A 224 -28.16 -18.95 -22.82
N LEU A 225 -28.84 -19.85 -22.11
CA LEU A 225 -30.20 -20.28 -22.44
C LEU A 225 -31.24 -19.15 -22.31
N MET A 226 -30.99 -18.18 -21.44
CA MET A 226 -31.80 -16.95 -21.33
C MET A 226 -31.45 -15.88 -22.38
N GLY A 227 -30.57 -16.18 -23.35
CA GLY A 227 -30.22 -15.29 -24.46
C GLY A 227 -29.28 -14.15 -24.08
N LEU A 228 -28.60 -14.22 -22.93
CA LEU A 228 -27.63 -13.19 -22.53
C LEU A 228 -26.32 -13.35 -23.32
N PRO A 229 -25.64 -12.23 -23.69
CA PRO A 229 -24.40 -12.26 -24.46
C PRO A 229 -23.20 -12.61 -23.56
N VAL A 230 -23.14 -13.85 -23.08
CA VAL A 230 -22.14 -14.34 -22.12
C VAL A 230 -20.72 -14.13 -22.62
N ASP A 231 -20.42 -14.57 -23.83
CA ASP A 231 -19.06 -14.59 -24.38
C ASP A 231 -18.51 -13.17 -24.57
N ARG A 232 -19.32 -12.28 -25.15
CA ARG A 232 -18.97 -10.86 -25.29
C ARG A 232 -18.77 -10.19 -23.93
N THR A 233 -19.61 -10.51 -22.95
CA THR A 233 -19.52 -9.94 -21.61
C THR A 233 -18.23 -10.36 -20.91
N LYS A 234 -17.81 -11.62 -21.04
CA LYS A 234 -16.54 -12.10 -20.49
C LYS A 234 -15.35 -11.36 -21.07
N VAL A 235 -15.26 -11.22 -22.40
CA VAL A 235 -14.19 -10.45 -23.03
C VAL A 235 -14.17 -9.00 -22.53
N LEU A 236 -15.35 -8.36 -22.43
CA LEU A 236 -15.48 -6.98 -21.93
C LEU A 236 -15.08 -6.85 -20.45
N ILE A 237 -15.34 -7.85 -19.60
CA ILE A 237 -14.91 -7.85 -18.19
C ILE A 237 -13.38 -7.77 -18.10
N TYR A 238 -12.67 -8.65 -18.81
CA TYR A 238 -11.19 -8.64 -18.79
C TYR A 238 -10.61 -7.41 -19.51
N THR A 239 -11.27 -6.91 -20.55
CA THR A 239 -10.89 -5.65 -21.21
C THR A 239 -10.97 -4.46 -20.24
N PHE A 240 -12.07 -4.36 -19.49
CA PHE A 240 -12.26 -3.33 -18.46
C PHE A 240 -11.27 -3.50 -17.30
N ASN A 241 -10.97 -4.73 -16.90
CA ASN A 241 -9.94 -4.96 -15.88
C ASN A 241 -8.53 -4.55 -16.37
N GLY A 242 -8.23 -4.78 -17.66
CA GLY A 242 -7.01 -4.31 -18.32
C GLY A 242 -6.93 -2.78 -18.37
N PHE A 243 -8.05 -2.09 -18.64
CA PHE A 243 -8.15 -0.64 -18.52
C PHE A 243 -7.83 -0.16 -17.10
N CYS A 244 -8.47 -0.75 -16.08
CA CYS A 244 -8.22 -0.41 -14.67
C CYS A 244 -6.76 -0.66 -14.27
N SER A 245 -6.17 -1.77 -14.73
CA SER A 245 -4.78 -2.12 -14.44
C SER A 245 -3.78 -1.15 -15.08
N ALA A 246 -4.05 -0.72 -16.32
CA ALA A 246 -3.24 0.30 -16.98
C ALA A 246 -3.36 1.67 -16.30
N LEU A 247 -4.58 2.05 -15.91
CA LEU A 247 -4.80 3.29 -15.19
C LEU A 247 -4.12 3.27 -13.82
N ALA A 248 -4.15 2.13 -13.11
CA ALA A 248 -3.41 1.93 -11.87
C ALA A 248 -1.89 2.08 -12.05
N GLY A 249 -1.35 1.63 -13.20
CA GLY A 249 0.04 1.83 -13.59
C GLY A 249 0.42 3.28 -13.85
N ILE A 250 -0.43 4.01 -14.56
CA ILE A 250 -0.27 5.45 -14.75
C ILE A 250 -0.33 6.17 -13.38
N THR A 251 -1.32 5.87 -12.53
CA THR A 251 -1.42 6.54 -11.22
C THR A 251 -0.28 6.19 -10.28
N LEU A 252 0.32 5.01 -10.39
CA LEU A 252 1.53 4.68 -9.64
C LEU A 252 2.74 5.44 -10.17
N SER A 253 2.93 5.53 -11.49
CA SER A 253 4.05 6.32 -12.04
C SER A 253 3.89 7.81 -11.76
N LEU A 254 2.66 8.30 -11.60
CA LEU A 254 2.36 9.64 -11.10
C LEU A 254 2.69 9.83 -9.61
N PHE A 255 2.65 8.76 -8.81
CA PHE A 255 2.98 8.81 -7.38
C PHE A 255 4.48 8.70 -7.13
N VAL A 256 5.17 7.80 -7.85
CA VAL A 256 6.61 7.52 -7.65
C VAL A 256 7.50 8.38 -8.57
N MET A 257 6.95 9.00 -9.62
CA MET A 257 7.69 9.77 -10.63
C MET A 257 8.76 8.94 -11.37
N SER A 258 8.50 7.65 -11.54
CA SER A 258 9.36 6.72 -12.28
C SER A 258 8.58 5.48 -12.71
N GLY A 259 9.18 4.68 -13.58
CA GLY A 259 8.65 3.38 -14.01
C GLY A 259 9.71 2.29 -13.85
N HIS A 260 9.34 1.16 -13.25
CA HIS A 260 10.23 0.00 -13.10
C HIS A 260 9.50 -1.35 -13.21
N GLY A 261 10.20 -2.38 -13.72
CA GLY A 261 9.64 -3.71 -13.93
C GLY A 261 9.29 -4.47 -12.65
N PHE A 262 9.92 -4.12 -11.52
CA PHE A 262 9.60 -4.69 -10.19
C PHE A 262 8.44 -3.99 -9.46
N TYR A 263 7.83 -2.96 -10.04
CA TYR A 263 6.67 -2.33 -9.41
C TYR A 263 5.48 -3.29 -9.33
N ALA A 264 4.64 -3.08 -8.30
CA ALA A 264 3.45 -3.88 -8.01
C ALA A 264 3.69 -5.38 -7.79
N GLN A 265 4.92 -5.82 -7.47
CA GLN A 265 5.20 -7.24 -7.24
C GLN A 265 4.40 -7.81 -6.06
N GLY A 266 3.56 -8.80 -6.32
CA GLY A 266 2.71 -9.45 -5.32
C GLY A 266 1.42 -8.67 -5.03
N TRP A 267 1.23 -7.50 -5.63
CA TRP A 267 0.03 -6.68 -5.41
C TRP A 267 -1.20 -7.27 -6.10
N GLU A 268 -1.04 -8.22 -7.03
CA GLU A 268 -2.16 -9.01 -7.58
C GLU A 268 -2.93 -9.73 -6.46
N LEU A 269 -2.23 -10.25 -5.45
CA LEU A 269 -2.86 -10.90 -4.30
C LEU A 269 -3.46 -9.88 -3.33
N GLU A 270 -2.84 -8.72 -3.15
CA GLU A 270 -3.38 -7.63 -2.32
C GLU A 270 -4.67 -7.05 -2.91
N VAL A 271 -4.74 -6.90 -4.24
CA VAL A 271 -5.95 -6.46 -4.95
C VAL A 271 -7.08 -7.47 -4.79
N ILE A 272 -6.79 -8.78 -4.94
CA ILE A 272 -7.78 -9.84 -4.69
C ILE A 272 -8.23 -9.81 -3.24
N ALA A 273 -7.29 -9.70 -2.30
CA ALA A 273 -7.56 -9.59 -0.87
C ALA A 273 -8.49 -8.42 -0.57
N ALA A 274 -8.24 -7.22 -1.13
CA ALA A 274 -9.09 -6.05 -0.96
C ALA A 274 -10.52 -6.32 -1.42
N VAL A 275 -10.70 -6.90 -2.61
CA VAL A 275 -12.03 -7.20 -3.17
C VAL A 275 -12.77 -8.25 -2.34
N VAL A 276 -12.05 -9.29 -1.91
CA VAL A 276 -12.61 -10.38 -1.10
C VAL A 276 -12.97 -9.88 0.29
N ILE A 277 -12.07 -9.21 0.99
CA ILE A 277 -12.35 -8.54 2.28
C ILE A 277 -13.52 -7.58 2.13
N GLY A 278 -13.64 -6.88 1.00
CA GLY A 278 -14.78 -6.02 0.68
C GLY A 278 -16.14 -6.72 0.60
N GLY A 279 -16.18 -8.05 0.58
CA GLY A 279 -17.39 -8.85 0.63
C GLY A 279 -17.81 -9.47 -0.69
N THR A 280 -16.96 -9.43 -1.72
CA THR A 280 -17.19 -10.15 -2.98
C THR A 280 -16.85 -11.63 -2.81
N MET A 281 -17.71 -12.51 -3.31
CA MET A 281 -17.52 -13.96 -3.17
C MET A 281 -16.62 -14.49 -4.28
N LEU A 282 -15.58 -15.25 -3.93
CA LEU A 282 -14.67 -15.89 -4.89
C LEU A 282 -15.37 -16.87 -5.84
N THR A 283 -16.54 -17.40 -5.44
CA THR A 283 -17.37 -18.27 -6.28
C THR A 283 -18.13 -17.51 -7.38
N GLY A 284 -18.10 -16.17 -7.37
CA GLY A 284 -18.89 -15.33 -8.27
C GLY A 284 -20.37 -15.24 -7.91
N GLY A 285 -21.09 -14.36 -8.63
CA GLY A 285 -22.54 -14.16 -8.53
C GLY A 285 -23.00 -13.27 -7.38
N GLU A 286 -22.17 -13.04 -6.36
CA GLU A 286 -22.47 -12.19 -5.21
C GLU A 286 -21.31 -11.23 -4.90
N GLY A 287 -21.62 -9.94 -4.75
CA GLY A 287 -20.64 -8.89 -4.41
C GLY A 287 -21.17 -7.49 -4.73
N TYR A 288 -20.53 -6.46 -4.19
CA TYR A 288 -20.85 -5.06 -4.48
C TYR A 288 -19.56 -4.27 -4.69
N VAL A 289 -19.51 -3.46 -5.75
CA VAL A 289 -18.38 -2.54 -6.02
C VAL A 289 -18.13 -1.63 -4.81
N PHE A 290 -19.19 -1.19 -4.11
CA PHE A 290 -19.06 -0.36 -2.91
C PHE A 290 -18.29 -1.05 -1.77
N GLY A 291 -18.35 -2.38 -1.69
CA GLY A 291 -17.60 -3.16 -0.70
C GLY A 291 -16.10 -3.14 -0.92
N THR A 292 -15.68 -3.10 -2.18
CA THR A 292 -14.27 -3.01 -2.57
C THR A 292 -13.58 -1.78 -2.00
N LEU A 293 -14.29 -0.63 -1.92
CA LEU A 293 -13.76 0.57 -1.28
C LEU A 293 -13.40 0.32 0.19
N PHE A 294 -14.27 -0.34 0.94
CA PHE A 294 -14.00 -0.67 2.35
C PHE A 294 -12.92 -1.73 2.50
N GLY A 295 -12.82 -2.67 1.56
CA GLY A 295 -11.72 -3.63 1.54
C GLY A 295 -10.36 -2.93 1.39
N VAL A 296 -10.24 -2.02 0.42
CA VAL A 296 -9.04 -1.19 0.25
C VAL A 296 -8.79 -0.29 1.46
N LEU A 297 -9.85 0.26 2.06
CA LEU A 297 -9.75 1.06 3.29
C LEU A 297 -9.17 0.23 4.45
N VAL A 298 -9.60 -1.02 4.63
CA VAL A 298 -9.05 -1.93 5.66
C VAL A 298 -7.56 -2.18 5.41
N LEU A 299 -7.15 -2.41 4.16
CA LEU A 299 -5.73 -2.57 3.82
C LEU A 299 -4.92 -1.31 4.15
N GLY A 300 -5.40 -0.15 3.70
CA GLY A 300 -4.71 1.11 3.92
C GLY A 300 -4.65 1.52 5.40
N ILE A 301 -5.71 1.29 6.18
CA ILE A 301 -5.70 1.48 7.64
C ILE A 301 -4.68 0.55 8.29
N THR A 302 -4.60 -0.70 7.86
CA THR A 302 -3.62 -1.68 8.38
C THR A 302 -2.19 -1.20 8.12
N GLN A 303 -1.91 -0.72 6.90
CA GLN A 303 -0.61 -0.15 6.54
C GLN A 303 -0.25 1.08 7.39
N VAL A 304 -1.22 1.97 7.62
CA VAL A 304 -1.03 3.18 8.44
C VAL A 304 -0.78 2.81 9.90
N LEU A 305 -1.55 1.89 10.49
CA LEU A 305 -1.36 1.43 11.88
C LEU A 305 0.04 0.83 12.09
N ILE A 306 0.51 0.03 11.15
CA ILE A 306 1.85 -0.60 11.24
C ILE A 306 2.95 0.44 11.08
N GLN A 307 2.79 1.42 10.18
CA GLN A 307 3.73 2.55 10.06
C GLN A 307 3.79 3.40 11.33
N PHE A 308 2.65 3.67 11.97
CA PHE A 308 2.61 4.44 13.23
C PHE A 308 3.19 3.68 14.43
N ASN A 309 3.19 2.35 14.40
CA ASN A 309 3.85 1.55 15.43
C ASN A 309 5.38 1.74 15.40
N GLY A 310 5.98 1.86 14.21
CA GLY A 310 7.41 2.18 14.04
C GLY A 310 8.39 1.05 14.37
N GLU A 311 8.02 0.07 15.19
CA GLU A 311 8.88 -1.07 15.55
C GLU A 311 8.72 -2.27 14.60
N LEU A 312 7.57 -2.36 13.94
CA LEU A 312 7.24 -3.48 13.05
C LEU A 312 7.78 -3.26 11.64
N SER A 313 8.45 -4.29 11.09
CA SER A 313 8.88 -4.29 9.70
C SER A 313 7.69 -4.23 8.72
N SER A 314 7.93 -3.70 7.51
CA SER A 314 6.89 -3.57 6.46
C SER A 314 6.24 -4.90 6.06
N TRP A 315 6.93 -6.02 6.26
CA TRP A 315 6.41 -7.38 6.03
C TRP A 315 5.18 -7.71 6.90
N TRP A 316 5.05 -7.11 8.09
CA TRP A 316 3.87 -7.31 8.94
C TRP A 316 2.58 -6.86 8.25
N SER A 317 2.63 -5.82 7.41
CA SER A 317 1.46 -5.38 6.64
C SER A 317 0.94 -6.48 5.72
N ARG A 318 1.85 -7.24 5.10
CA ARG A 318 1.52 -8.37 4.23
C ARG A 318 1.01 -9.57 5.01
N ILE A 319 1.62 -9.87 6.16
CA ILE A 319 1.20 -10.96 7.04
C ILE A 319 -0.22 -10.72 7.56
N VAL A 320 -0.50 -9.51 8.06
CA VAL A 320 -1.84 -9.15 8.56
C VAL A 320 -2.87 -9.18 7.43
N THR A 321 -2.54 -8.63 6.26
CA THR A 321 -3.41 -8.66 5.08
C THR A 321 -3.73 -10.10 4.64
N GLY A 322 -2.73 -10.97 4.57
CA GLY A 322 -2.90 -12.39 4.25
C GLY A 322 -3.75 -13.12 5.30
N GLY A 323 -3.49 -12.87 6.58
CA GLY A 323 -4.27 -13.43 7.70
C GLY A 323 -5.73 -12.99 7.67
N LEU A 324 -6.01 -11.70 7.49
CA LEU A 324 -7.36 -11.15 7.34
C LEU A 324 -8.09 -11.80 6.17
N THR A 325 -7.41 -11.93 5.02
CA THR A 325 -7.97 -12.57 3.83
C THR A 325 -8.30 -14.04 4.08
N PHE A 326 -7.38 -14.79 4.70
CA PHE A 326 -7.60 -16.20 5.04
C PHE A 326 -8.78 -16.38 5.98
N ILE A 327 -8.90 -15.56 7.03
CA ILE A 327 -10.02 -15.56 7.96
C ILE A 327 -11.33 -15.25 7.22
N PHE A 328 -11.32 -14.23 6.35
CA PHE A 328 -12.51 -13.83 5.62
C PHE A 328 -13.01 -14.93 4.68
N ILE A 329 -12.09 -15.55 3.92
CA ILE A 329 -12.38 -16.69 3.04
C ILE A 329 -12.88 -17.88 3.87
N GLY A 330 -12.24 -18.18 5.00
CA GLY A 330 -12.68 -19.24 5.91
C GLY A 330 -14.12 -19.03 6.41
N ILE A 331 -14.45 -17.79 6.81
CA ILE A 331 -15.81 -17.41 7.23
C ILE A 331 -16.78 -17.55 6.05
N GLN A 332 -16.46 -17.03 4.86
CA GLN A 332 -17.30 -17.15 3.67
C GLN A 332 -17.58 -18.62 3.33
N SER A 333 -16.54 -19.46 3.33
CA SER A 333 -16.62 -20.89 3.03
C SER A 333 -17.54 -21.62 4.03
N ILE A 334 -17.39 -21.36 5.33
CA ILE A 334 -18.24 -21.96 6.38
C ILE A 334 -19.71 -21.50 6.24
N LEU A 335 -19.94 -20.21 5.96
CA LEU A 335 -21.30 -19.68 5.78
C LEU A 335 -21.99 -20.27 4.55
N LEU A 336 -21.26 -20.44 3.45
CA LEU A 336 -21.74 -21.10 2.24
C LEU A 336 -22.05 -22.59 2.49
N ALA A 337 -21.14 -23.32 3.12
CA ALA A 337 -21.33 -24.73 3.45
C ALA A 337 -22.58 -24.94 4.33
N ARG A 338 -22.85 -24.02 5.28
CA ARG A 338 -24.05 -24.04 6.11
C ARG A 338 -25.33 -23.76 5.32
N LYS A 339 -25.31 -22.82 4.37
CA LYS A 339 -26.45 -22.55 3.47
C LYS A 339 -26.77 -23.79 2.61
N ALA A 340 -25.75 -24.44 2.05
CA ALA A 340 -25.91 -25.65 1.24
C ALA A 340 -26.54 -26.80 2.06
N ARG A 341 -26.02 -27.08 3.27
CA ARG A 341 -26.58 -28.10 4.18
C ARG A 341 -28.03 -27.80 4.60
N ARG A 342 -28.38 -26.52 4.82
CA ARG A 342 -29.77 -26.13 5.12
C ARG A 342 -30.72 -26.33 3.95
N LYS A 343 -30.27 -26.10 2.72
CA LYS A 343 -31.09 -26.33 1.52
C LYS A 343 -31.36 -27.83 1.33
N GLN A 344 -30.31 -28.66 1.45
CA GLN A 344 -30.46 -30.12 1.46
C GLN A 344 -31.40 -30.59 2.58
N ALA A 345 -31.22 -30.15 3.83
CA ALA A 345 -32.11 -30.55 4.93
C ALA A 345 -33.58 -30.10 4.77
N LYS A 346 -33.85 -29.09 3.93
CA LYS A 346 -35.21 -28.62 3.61
C LYS A 346 -35.84 -29.42 2.46
N GLU A 347 -35.03 -29.91 1.53
CA GLU A 347 -35.45 -30.80 0.43
C GLU A 347 -35.62 -32.24 0.93
N THR A 348 -34.79 -32.70 1.87
CA THR A 348 -34.93 -33.98 2.57
C THR A 348 -35.89 -33.83 3.75
N LYS A 349 -37.21 -33.85 3.51
CA LYS A 349 -38.22 -33.91 4.60
C LYS A 349 -38.02 -35.17 5.45
N ILE A 350 -37.30 -35.07 6.57
CA ILE A 350 -37.46 -35.97 7.72
C ILE A 350 -38.34 -35.23 8.74
N PRO A 351 -39.53 -35.75 9.08
CA PRO A 351 -40.41 -35.10 10.04
C PRO A 351 -39.87 -35.33 11.46
N GLY A 352 -39.63 -34.23 12.17
CA GLY A 352 -39.45 -34.23 13.62
C GLY A 352 -38.01 -34.38 14.10
N ALA A 353 -37.28 -33.27 14.14
CA ALA A 353 -36.32 -33.03 15.22
C ALA A 353 -36.19 -31.53 15.44
N VAL A 354 -36.64 -31.10 16.61
CA VAL A 354 -36.53 -29.74 17.12
C VAL A 354 -35.05 -29.37 17.22
N LEU A 355 -34.49 -28.68 16.22
CA LEU A 355 -33.19 -28.03 16.40
C LEU A 355 -33.40 -26.57 16.83
N ARG A 356 -33.30 -26.41 18.14
CA ARG A 356 -33.40 -25.17 18.91
C ARG A 356 -32.44 -24.09 18.38
N ARG A 357 -32.96 -22.85 18.28
CA ARG A 357 -32.25 -21.61 17.94
C ARG A 357 -31.22 -21.19 19.01
N ARG A 358 -30.08 -20.65 18.56
CA ARG A 358 -29.57 -19.26 18.75
C ARG A 358 -28.20 -19.14 18.02
N MET A 359 -28.06 -18.25 17.02
CA MET A 359 -27.49 -16.87 17.12
C MET A 359 -26.04 -16.90 17.66
N LEU A 360 -25.00 -16.32 17.06
CA LEU A 360 -24.87 -15.12 16.22
C LEU A 360 -23.46 -15.22 15.56
N VAL A 361 -23.33 -15.34 14.24
CA VAL A 361 -22.00 -15.34 13.55
C VAL A 361 -21.95 -14.17 12.56
N GLY A 362 -22.52 -13.04 12.98
CA GLY A 362 -22.30 -11.74 12.32
C GLY A 362 -21.20 -10.92 13.01
N GLY A 363 -20.64 -11.43 14.11
CA GLY A 363 -19.63 -10.73 14.92
C GLY A 363 -18.24 -11.37 14.89
N SER A 364 -18.01 -12.45 14.16
CA SER A 364 -16.74 -13.20 14.28
C SER A 364 -15.57 -12.58 13.52
N ALA A 365 -15.80 -11.82 12.45
CA ALA A 365 -14.76 -10.98 11.84
C ALA A 365 -14.39 -9.82 12.77
N PHE A 366 -15.38 -9.27 13.48
CA PHE A 366 -15.22 -8.25 14.51
C PHE A 366 -14.44 -8.81 15.71
N VAL A 367 -14.71 -10.05 16.13
CA VAL A 367 -13.99 -10.75 17.22
C VAL A 367 -12.59 -11.17 16.78
N ALA A 368 -12.35 -11.52 15.52
CA ALA A 368 -11.00 -11.87 15.04
C ALA A 368 -10.08 -10.64 14.98
N VAL A 369 -10.57 -9.48 14.56
CA VAL A 369 -9.78 -8.23 14.57
C VAL A 369 -9.74 -7.60 15.96
N ILE A 370 -10.78 -7.73 16.78
CA ILE A 370 -10.68 -7.38 18.20
C ILE A 370 -9.70 -8.32 18.90
N LEU A 371 -9.66 -9.63 18.59
CA LEU A 371 -8.66 -10.54 19.15
C LEU A 371 -7.26 -10.19 18.65
N VAL A 372 -7.07 -9.80 17.39
CA VAL A 372 -5.76 -9.36 16.89
C VAL A 372 -5.38 -8.00 17.49
N ALA A 373 -6.30 -7.05 17.61
CA ALA A 373 -6.09 -5.75 18.25
C ALA A 373 -5.84 -5.88 19.77
N ILE A 374 -6.53 -6.83 20.42
CA ILE A 374 -6.32 -7.22 21.82
C ILE A 374 -5.02 -8.00 21.96
N LEU A 375 -4.64 -8.86 21.01
CA LEU A 375 -3.33 -9.56 21.04
C LEU A 375 -2.18 -8.58 20.76
N THR A 376 -2.34 -7.60 19.88
CA THR A 376 -1.36 -6.52 19.69
C THR A 376 -1.34 -5.58 20.88
N ALA A 377 -2.47 -5.33 21.54
CA ALA A 377 -2.52 -4.56 22.78
C ALA A 377 -2.02 -5.32 24.03
N ASN A 378 -2.03 -6.65 24.02
CA ASN A 378 -1.54 -7.50 25.13
C ASN A 378 -0.15 -8.13 24.88
N LEU A 379 0.41 -8.00 23.67
CA LEU A 379 1.83 -8.22 23.40
C LEU A 379 2.66 -6.96 23.67
N VAL A 380 2.00 -5.82 23.89
CA VAL A 380 2.56 -4.68 24.62
C VAL A 380 2.40 -5.00 26.10
N PRO A 381 3.49 -5.10 26.89
CA PRO A 381 3.38 -5.25 28.33
C PRO A 381 2.53 -4.12 28.88
N GLY A 382 1.45 -4.48 29.58
CA GLY A 382 0.54 -3.53 30.20
C GLY A 382 1.29 -2.58 31.13
N THR A 383 0.98 -1.29 30.96
CA THR A 383 1.31 -0.23 31.90
C THR A 383 0.52 -0.40 33.19
N ASP A 384 0.89 -1.40 34.00
CA ASP A 384 0.61 -1.42 35.44
C ASP A 384 1.94 -1.19 36.15
N GLN A 385 2.37 0.07 36.22
CA GLN A 385 3.30 0.48 37.26
C GLN A 385 2.58 1.39 38.26
N PRO A 386 2.71 1.11 39.56
CA PRO A 386 2.06 1.88 40.60
C PRO A 386 2.58 3.32 40.59
N VAL A 387 1.67 4.24 40.93
CA VAL A 387 1.94 5.65 41.19
C VAL A 387 3.09 5.74 42.21
N GLY A 388 4.32 5.99 41.74
CA GLY A 388 5.50 6.10 42.60
C GLY A 388 6.83 5.57 42.07
N ALA A 389 6.97 5.19 40.80
CA ALA A 389 8.27 4.91 40.19
C ALA A 389 8.66 6.06 39.23
N GLU A 390 9.91 6.51 39.32
CA GLU A 390 10.47 7.61 38.52
C GLU A 390 10.15 7.44 37.03
N ARG A 391 9.52 8.47 36.44
CA ARG A 391 9.44 8.61 34.98
C ARG A 391 10.87 8.53 34.45
N SER A 392 11.18 7.52 33.64
CA SER A 392 12.32 7.63 32.74
C SER A 392 12.09 8.89 31.90
N ALA A 393 13.13 9.72 31.86
CA ALA A 393 13.10 11.03 31.23
C ALA A 393 12.48 10.94 29.83
N GLY A 394 11.54 11.86 29.53
CA GLY A 394 11.14 12.06 28.15
C GLY A 394 12.37 12.33 27.30
N CYS A 395 12.42 11.74 26.11
CA CYS A 395 13.50 11.92 25.15
C CYS A 395 13.72 13.41 24.86
N GLU A 396 14.78 14.00 25.36
CA GLU A 396 15.19 15.34 24.95
C GLU A 396 16.17 15.18 23.78
N LEU A 397 15.70 15.53 22.58
CA LEU A 397 16.52 15.49 21.36
C LEU A 397 17.76 16.36 21.59
N GLN A 398 18.93 15.72 21.62
CA GLN A 398 20.20 16.43 21.74
C GLN A 398 20.46 17.22 20.44
N PRO A 399 20.92 18.48 20.55
CA PRO A 399 21.31 19.25 19.40
C PRO A 399 22.52 18.60 18.70
N TYR A 400 22.61 18.82 17.39
CA TYR A 400 23.73 18.35 16.56
C TYR A 400 25.08 18.71 17.19
N ARG A 401 26.00 17.74 17.29
CA ARG A 401 27.31 17.90 17.95
C ARG A 401 28.31 18.61 17.04
N GLN A 402 28.02 19.86 16.71
CA GLN A 402 28.77 20.69 15.76
C GLN A 402 30.27 20.76 16.06
N GLU A 403 30.65 20.97 17.33
CA GLU A 403 32.06 21.10 17.72
C GLU A 403 32.83 19.78 17.55
N GLN A 404 32.24 18.65 17.94
CA GLN A 404 32.86 17.33 17.78
C GLN A 404 32.93 16.92 16.30
N ALA A 405 31.88 17.21 15.54
CA ALA A 405 31.89 16.97 14.10
C ALA A 405 32.94 17.84 13.39
N ALA A 406 33.15 19.09 13.83
CA ALA A 406 34.19 19.97 13.32
C ALA A 406 35.60 19.44 13.66
N SER A 407 35.85 19.02 14.90
CA SER A 407 37.15 18.48 15.29
C SER A 407 37.50 17.20 14.53
N LEU A 408 36.53 16.31 14.31
CA LEU A 408 36.74 15.07 13.56
C LEU A 408 37.11 15.34 12.09
N LYS A 409 36.58 16.42 11.49
CA LYS A 409 36.98 16.87 10.16
C LYS A 409 38.40 17.44 10.15
N GLU A 410 38.76 18.24 11.15
CA GLU A 410 40.12 18.78 11.30
C GLU A 410 41.16 17.66 11.51
N ASP A 411 40.76 16.58 12.19
CA ASP A 411 41.54 15.35 12.36
C ASP A 411 41.67 14.50 11.08
N GLY A 412 41.03 14.91 9.98
CA GLY A 412 41.15 14.30 8.65
C GLY A 412 40.07 13.27 8.30
N ALA A 413 38.90 13.30 8.96
CA ALA A 413 37.77 12.45 8.56
C ALA A 413 37.15 12.92 7.23
N VAL A 414 36.88 11.98 6.31
CA VAL A 414 36.26 12.23 5.00
C VAL A 414 34.74 12.13 5.04
N VAL A 415 34.18 11.37 5.99
CA VAL A 415 32.74 11.29 6.22
C VAL A 415 32.47 11.41 7.71
N VAL A 416 31.60 12.34 8.08
CA VAL A 416 31.09 12.49 9.44
C VAL A 416 29.58 12.31 9.42
N TYR A 417 29.09 11.29 10.13
CA TYR A 417 27.69 10.88 10.13
C TYR A 417 27.13 10.86 11.55
N GLU A 418 26.15 11.70 11.84
CA GLU A 418 25.42 11.71 13.11
C GLU A 418 23.99 11.19 12.92
N ARG A 419 23.58 10.31 13.82
CA ARG A 419 22.21 9.82 13.96
C ARG A 419 21.69 10.20 15.35
N ASN A 420 20.67 11.05 15.42
CA ASN A 420 20.05 11.45 16.67
C ASN A 420 18.53 11.18 16.71
N GLY A 421 17.99 10.79 17.87
CA GLY A 421 16.56 10.58 18.08
C GLY A 421 16.10 9.11 18.03
N GLY A 422 14.87 8.89 17.55
CA GLY A 422 14.22 7.58 17.57
C GLY A 422 13.67 7.14 18.95
N PRO A 423 13.06 5.93 19.03
CA PRO A 423 12.36 5.44 20.24
C PRO A 423 13.28 5.25 21.46
N GLY A 424 14.58 5.08 21.24
CA GLY A 424 15.60 4.89 22.27
C GLY A 424 16.47 6.11 22.57
N CYS A 425 16.15 7.30 22.04
CA CYS A 425 16.94 8.53 22.23
C CYS A 425 18.42 8.35 21.89
N ILE A 426 18.67 7.69 20.77
CA ILE A 426 20.02 7.36 20.34
C ILE A 426 20.68 8.64 19.85
N ASP A 427 21.89 8.93 20.30
CA ASP A 427 22.79 9.95 19.75
C ASP A 427 24.11 9.28 19.43
N GLU A 428 24.36 9.02 18.14
CA GLU A 428 25.55 8.33 17.64
C GLU A 428 26.24 9.19 16.59
N LEU A 429 27.55 9.38 16.75
CA LEU A 429 28.39 10.14 15.84
C LEU A 429 29.47 9.20 15.31
N TYR A 430 29.64 9.17 13.99
CA TYR A 430 30.61 8.34 13.31
C TYR A 430 31.54 9.20 12.47
N ALA A 431 32.83 8.84 12.46
CA ALA A 431 33.85 9.40 11.61
C ALA A 431 34.53 8.29 10.80
N VAL A 432 34.63 8.48 9.49
CA VAL A 432 35.34 7.61 8.56
C VAL A 432 36.58 8.34 8.07
N TYR A 433 37.74 7.69 8.19
CA TYR A 433 39.03 8.22 7.76
C TYR A 433 39.49 7.58 6.44
N PRO A 434 40.33 8.27 5.65
CA PRO A 434 40.87 7.75 4.38
C PRO A 434 41.66 6.44 4.52
N ASP A 435 42.26 6.20 5.69
CA ASP A 435 43.04 5.00 6.00
C ASP A 435 42.15 3.77 6.29
N GLY A 436 40.83 3.90 6.20
CA GLY A 436 39.86 2.84 6.46
C GLY A 436 39.45 2.72 7.93
N ARG A 437 39.95 3.59 8.82
CA ARG A 437 39.54 3.61 10.22
C ARG A 437 38.16 4.22 10.36
N ILE A 438 37.25 3.55 11.07
CA ILE A 438 35.92 4.07 11.40
C ILE A 438 35.76 4.10 12.90
N ILE A 439 35.44 5.28 13.44
CA ILE A 439 35.23 5.51 14.88
C ILE A 439 33.79 5.96 15.08
N GLY A 440 33.06 5.28 15.96
CA GLY A 440 31.73 5.65 16.42
C GLY A 440 31.75 6.04 17.90
N ASP A 441 31.03 7.09 18.26
CA ASP A 441 30.83 7.56 19.63
C ASP A 441 29.34 7.83 19.91
N ASN A 442 28.77 7.10 20.87
CA ASN A 442 27.37 7.26 21.29
C ASN A 442 27.19 8.01 22.63
N GLY A 443 28.21 8.77 23.05
CA GLY A 443 28.25 9.50 24.31
C GLY A 443 28.53 8.65 25.55
N THR A 444 28.39 7.32 25.46
CA THR A 444 28.62 6.37 26.58
C THR A 444 29.70 5.34 26.28
N SER A 445 29.92 5.01 25.01
CA SER A 445 30.83 3.97 24.51
C SER A 445 31.38 4.33 23.15
N LYS A 446 32.57 3.80 22.84
CA LYS A 446 33.21 3.96 21.53
C LYS A 446 33.22 2.62 20.79
N ALA A 447 32.92 2.66 19.50
CA ALA A 447 32.99 1.53 18.59
C ALA A 447 34.01 1.82 17.50
N GLU A 448 34.92 0.87 17.24
CA GLU A 448 35.94 1.01 16.21
C GLU A 448 35.85 -0.15 15.23
N LYS A 449 36.01 0.15 13.95
CA LYS A 449 36.07 -0.84 12.88
C LYS A 449 37.09 -0.41 11.84
N GLN A 450 37.94 -1.35 11.44
CA GLN A 450 38.91 -1.16 10.36
C GLN A 450 38.33 -1.75 9.08
N VAL A 451 38.36 -0.95 8.02
CA VAL A 451 37.94 -1.27 6.66
C VAL A 451 39.14 -1.07 5.72
N THR A 452 39.09 -1.62 4.50
CA THR A 452 40.15 -1.37 3.51
C THR A 452 40.05 0.05 2.95
N PRO A 453 41.18 0.73 2.64
CA PRO A 453 41.14 2.05 2.00
C PRO A 453 40.36 2.05 0.69
N GLU A 454 40.44 0.97 -0.09
CA GLU A 454 39.70 0.81 -1.36
C GLU A 454 38.18 0.83 -1.18
N GLU A 455 37.67 0.29 -0.06
CA GLU A 455 36.24 0.36 0.29
C GLU A 455 35.81 1.80 0.63
N VAL A 456 36.69 2.60 1.26
CA VAL A 456 36.43 4.02 1.52
C VAL A 456 36.43 4.83 0.23
N ASP A 457 37.36 4.56 -0.68
CA ASP A 457 37.39 5.20 -2.00
C ASP A 457 36.15 4.85 -2.82
N THR A 458 35.70 3.59 -2.77
CA THR A 458 34.47 3.13 -3.43
C THR A 458 33.24 3.80 -2.84
N LEU A 459 33.18 3.97 -1.51
CA LEU A 459 32.14 4.71 -0.84
C LEU A 459 32.09 6.16 -1.34
N LEU A 460 33.22 6.86 -1.34
CA LEU A 460 33.31 8.27 -1.74
C LEU A 460 32.96 8.47 -3.22
N ALA A 461 33.43 7.57 -4.10
CA ALA A 461 33.06 7.57 -5.51
C ALA A 461 31.56 7.35 -5.69
N GLY A 462 30.95 6.44 -4.91
CA GLY A 462 29.50 6.23 -4.90
C GLY A 462 28.75 7.49 -4.51
N ILE A 463 29.15 8.15 -3.42
CA ILE A 463 28.54 9.40 -2.94
C ILE A 463 28.66 10.52 -3.99
N SER A 464 29.83 10.68 -4.61
CA SER A 464 30.05 11.67 -5.67
C SER A 464 29.16 11.40 -6.90
N ASN A 465 29.04 10.14 -7.32
CA ASN A 465 28.19 9.72 -8.43
C ASN A 465 26.69 9.96 -8.17
N TYR A 466 26.25 9.94 -6.91
CA TYR A 466 24.90 10.34 -6.49
C TYR A 466 24.68 11.86 -6.50
N GLY A 467 25.62 12.65 -7.03
CA GLY A 467 25.48 14.09 -7.18
C GLY A 467 25.60 14.85 -5.87
N TRP A 468 26.36 14.36 -4.89
CA TRP A 468 26.34 14.91 -3.54
C TRP A 468 26.71 16.40 -3.46
N PHE A 469 27.64 16.85 -4.30
CA PHE A 469 28.10 18.23 -4.35
C PHE A 469 27.30 19.12 -5.33
N THR A 470 26.23 18.61 -5.93
CA THR A 470 25.37 19.40 -6.84
C THR A 470 24.38 20.26 -6.08
N ASP A 471 23.83 21.29 -6.75
CA ASP A 471 22.79 22.17 -6.20
C ASP A 471 21.45 21.44 -5.98
N GLU A 472 21.28 20.23 -6.51
CA GLU A 472 20.03 19.45 -6.36
C GLU A 472 19.83 18.91 -4.95
N MET A 473 20.92 18.76 -4.18
CA MET A 473 20.87 18.24 -2.83
C MET A 473 20.95 19.37 -1.81
N TYR A 474 19.80 19.79 -1.29
CA TYR A 474 19.73 20.88 -0.32
C TYR A 474 20.42 20.55 1.00
N ASP A 475 20.91 21.58 1.69
CA ASP A 475 21.61 21.42 2.97
C ASP A 475 20.69 20.96 4.10
N THR A 476 19.37 21.18 3.98
CA THR A 476 18.40 20.78 5.00
C THR A 476 17.03 20.51 4.38
N TRP A 477 16.42 19.38 4.76
CA TRP A 477 15.00 19.12 4.52
C TRP A 477 14.20 19.28 5.82
N HIS A 478 13.14 20.09 5.77
CA HIS A 478 12.31 20.42 6.94
C HIS A 478 11.05 19.56 7.03
N THR A 479 10.84 18.90 8.18
CA THR A 479 9.50 18.42 8.61
C THR A 479 9.46 18.22 10.13
N PRO A 480 8.30 18.46 10.79
CA PRO A 480 8.16 18.29 12.22
C PRO A 480 7.88 16.82 12.52
N CYS A 481 8.80 16.14 13.18
CA CYS A 481 8.47 14.86 13.77
C CYS A 481 9.03 14.77 15.18
N GLY A 482 8.20 14.31 16.12
CA GLY A 482 8.55 14.30 17.53
C GLY A 482 9.48 13.17 17.95
N VAL A 483 9.55 12.07 17.20
CA VAL A 483 10.23 10.82 17.63
C VAL A 483 11.02 10.10 16.51
N CYS A 484 11.28 10.75 15.36
CA CYS A 484 12.07 10.09 14.30
C CYS A 484 13.58 10.26 14.52
N TYR A 485 14.35 9.56 13.69
CA TYR A 485 15.78 9.79 13.55
C TYR A 485 16.04 11.04 12.70
N GLY A 486 16.85 11.94 13.22
CA GLY A 486 17.59 12.94 12.46
C GLY A 486 18.92 12.36 11.99
N TYR A 487 19.33 12.77 10.78
CA TYR A 487 20.56 12.35 10.14
C TYR A 487 21.32 13.59 9.70
N TYR A 488 22.53 13.75 10.20
CA TYR A 488 23.47 14.75 9.71
C TYR A 488 24.60 14.02 9.02
N LEU A 489 24.80 14.30 7.73
CA LEU A 489 25.87 13.69 6.96
C LEU A 489 26.74 14.80 6.36
N THR A 490 28.01 14.80 6.74
CA THR A 490 29.03 15.66 6.15
C THR A 490 29.97 14.81 5.34
N VAL A 491 30.22 15.22 4.10
CA VAL A 491 31.16 14.56 3.19
C VAL A 491 32.20 15.58 2.75
N VAL A 492 33.47 15.21 2.90
CA VAL A 492 34.63 15.97 2.47
C VAL A 492 35.36 15.13 1.42
N HIS A 493 35.35 15.56 0.18
CA HIS A 493 35.97 14.84 -0.93
C HIS A 493 36.46 15.82 -2.00
N ASP A 494 37.68 15.62 -2.52
CA ASP A 494 38.28 16.44 -3.58
C ASP A 494 38.24 17.97 -3.33
N GLY A 495 38.39 18.39 -2.07
CA GLY A 495 38.39 19.80 -1.68
C GLY A 495 37.00 20.45 -1.64
N GLN A 496 35.93 19.67 -1.84
CA GLN A 496 34.55 20.07 -1.64
C GLN A 496 34.03 19.51 -0.31
N GLU A 497 33.30 20.33 0.44
CA GLU A 497 32.65 19.96 1.69
C GLU A 497 31.17 20.29 1.61
N LYS A 498 30.32 19.34 1.99
CA LYS A 498 28.89 19.59 2.12
C LYS A 498 28.29 18.82 3.29
N THR A 499 27.61 19.54 4.17
CA THR A 499 26.83 19.00 5.28
C THR A 499 25.35 19.06 4.93
N VAL A 500 24.70 17.91 5.02
CA VAL A 500 23.29 17.76 4.67
C VAL A 500 22.53 17.15 5.84
N LYS A 501 21.40 17.77 6.18
CA LYS A 501 20.50 17.33 7.25
C LYS A 501 19.19 16.76 6.69
N GLY A 502 18.87 15.53 7.08
CA GLY A 502 17.61 14.87 6.79
C GLY A 502 16.93 14.31 8.04
N VAL A 503 15.65 13.99 7.94
CA VAL A 503 14.85 13.37 9.01
C VAL A 503 14.08 12.20 8.43
N ASP A 504 13.97 11.11 9.18
CA ASP A 504 13.22 9.92 8.78
C ASP A 504 11.77 10.26 8.42
N GLY A 505 11.28 9.72 7.30
CA GLY A 505 9.95 10.04 6.77
C GLY A 505 9.79 11.41 6.12
N GLY A 506 10.87 12.17 5.94
CA GLY A 506 10.86 13.41 5.17
C GLY A 506 10.47 13.15 3.71
N THR A 507 9.33 13.69 3.27
CA THR A 507 8.82 13.51 1.89
C THR A 507 9.59 14.32 0.85
N ASP A 508 10.47 15.21 1.31
CA ASP A 508 11.13 16.22 0.49
C ASP A 508 12.62 15.89 0.24
N ALA A 509 13.16 14.87 0.91
CA ALA A 509 14.53 14.41 0.69
C ALA A 509 14.60 13.53 -0.57
N PRO A 510 15.57 13.75 -1.49
CA PRO A 510 15.72 12.98 -2.71
C PRO A 510 16.09 11.52 -2.41
N ALA A 511 15.76 10.60 -3.33
CA ALA A 511 16.07 9.18 -3.17
C ALA A 511 17.58 8.93 -3.03
N ASP A 512 18.40 9.73 -3.72
CA ASP A 512 19.86 9.64 -3.72
C ASP A 512 20.46 9.93 -2.33
N TYR A 513 19.86 10.84 -1.57
CA TYR A 513 20.24 11.09 -0.17
C TYR A 513 20.07 9.83 0.69
N TRP A 514 18.94 9.13 0.56
CA TRP A 514 18.68 7.91 1.31
C TRP A 514 19.56 6.74 0.88
N GLN A 515 19.91 6.67 -0.41
CA GLN A 515 20.88 5.70 -0.92
C GLN A 515 22.24 5.93 -0.30
N VAL A 516 22.73 7.18 -0.27
CA VAL A 516 24.01 7.52 0.37
C VAL A 516 24.01 7.16 1.86
N ILE A 517 22.95 7.50 2.60
CA ILE A 517 22.81 7.10 4.00
C ILE A 517 22.85 5.58 4.16
N SER A 518 22.24 4.82 3.25
CA SER A 518 22.27 3.35 3.27
C SER A 518 23.68 2.79 3.01
N VAL A 519 24.45 3.38 2.09
CA VAL A 519 25.83 2.93 1.81
C VAL A 519 26.73 3.23 3.00
N VAL A 520 26.64 4.41 3.61
CA VAL A 520 27.38 4.77 4.83
C VAL A 520 27.01 3.82 5.98
N LYS A 521 25.71 3.55 6.19
CA LYS A 521 25.24 2.58 7.19
C LYS A 521 25.78 1.16 6.99
N GLY A 522 26.12 0.78 5.76
CA GLY A 522 26.68 -0.54 5.45
C GLY A 522 28.08 -0.77 6.01
N ILE A 523 28.87 0.29 6.19
CA ILE A 523 30.27 0.17 6.60
C ILE A 523 30.51 0.52 8.08
N ILE A 524 29.65 1.33 8.72
CA ILE A 524 29.81 1.74 10.12
C ILE A 524 29.63 0.57 11.11
N PRO A 525 30.36 0.57 12.25
CA PRO A 525 30.18 -0.43 13.28
C PRO A 525 28.87 -0.24 14.06
N ALA A 526 28.27 -1.37 14.47
CA ALA A 526 27.21 -1.35 15.46
C ALA A 526 27.82 -1.17 16.86
N PHE A 527 27.18 -0.37 17.71
CA PHE A 527 27.51 -0.35 19.12
C PHE A 527 27.12 -1.70 19.76
N PRO A 528 27.91 -2.23 20.70
CA PRO A 528 27.52 -3.40 21.46
C PRO A 528 26.19 -3.10 22.16
N ALA A 529 25.21 -4.00 22.03
CA ALA A 529 23.92 -3.83 22.69
C ALA A 529 24.18 -3.65 24.19
N THR A 530 23.83 -2.48 24.72
CA THR A 530 23.79 -2.26 26.16
C THR A 530 22.84 -3.30 26.73
N ALA A 531 23.33 -4.18 27.60
CA ALA A 531 22.50 -5.07 28.38
C ALA A 531 21.60 -4.19 29.27
N GLN A 532 20.38 -3.94 28.80
CA GLN A 532 19.28 -3.38 29.59
C GLN A 532 18.11 -4.36 29.55
#